data_AF-A0A2A6BBV4-F1
#
_entry.id   AF-A0A2A6BBV4-F1
#
_cell.length_a   1.000
_cell.length_b   1.000
_cell.length_c   1.000
_cell.angle_alpha   90.00
_cell.angle_beta   90.00
_cell.angle_gamma   90.00
#
_symmetry.space_group_name_H-M   'P 1'
#
loop_
_entity.id
_entity.type
_entity.pdbx_description
1 polymer ?
#
loop_
_entity_poly.entity_id
_entity_poly.type
_entity_poly.pdbx_seq_one_letter_code
_entity_poly.pdbx_strand_id
1 'polypeptide(L)'
;MPNAMQNEGFINWMIPAYATTFRKLWMKFVLDHQPKDSPFKNGLPNGTYFISIENNWNLDRTSENETYFELNGRTVFKKRIVFSTVNWTGGKNNFLGYAYLIVGVIILFIGCGLAIMQSFRPTYIRREVEEHIRWRKDS
;
A
#
# COMPACT_ATOMS: atom_id res chain seq x y z
N MET A 1 8.07 -3.52 -37.02
CA MET A 1 8.00 -4.43 -35.86
C MET A 1 7.67 -3.60 -34.64
N PRO A 2 6.76 -4.02 -33.73
CA PRO A 2 6.49 -3.27 -32.50
C PRO A 2 7.76 -3.20 -31.64
N ASN A 3 8.09 -2.03 -31.12
CA ASN A 3 9.27 -1.86 -30.28
C ASN A 3 8.96 -2.34 -28.85
N ALA A 4 9.46 -3.52 -28.47
CA ALA A 4 9.20 -4.13 -27.18
C ALA A 4 9.71 -3.31 -25.99
N MET A 5 10.75 -2.48 -26.19
CA MET A 5 11.32 -1.64 -25.13
C MET A 5 10.53 -0.35 -24.87
N GLN A 6 9.70 0.07 -25.82
CA GLN A 6 8.85 1.27 -25.67
C GLN A 6 7.42 0.93 -25.23
N ASN A 7 7.02 -0.35 -25.33
CA ASN A 7 5.68 -0.77 -24.98
C ASN A 7 5.57 -1.06 -23.47
N GLU A 8 5.20 -0.03 -22.72
CA GLU A 8 4.99 -0.12 -21.26
C GLU A 8 3.94 -1.18 -20.88
N GLY A 9 2.90 -1.36 -21.69
CA GLY A 9 1.87 -2.38 -21.46
C GLY A 9 2.42 -3.80 -21.54
N PHE A 10 3.27 -4.08 -22.53
CA PHE A 10 3.96 -5.36 -22.67
C PHE A 10 4.94 -5.58 -21.52
N ILE A 11 5.75 -4.57 -21.17
CA ILE A 11 6.71 -4.66 -20.06
C ILE A 11 5.97 -4.94 -18.75
N ASN A 12 4.87 -4.24 -18.47
CA ASN A 12 4.05 -4.46 -17.28
C ASN A 12 3.47 -5.88 -17.22
N TRP A 13 3.15 -6.47 -18.37
CA TRP A 13 2.66 -7.84 -18.46
C TRP A 13 3.74 -8.87 -18.16
N MET A 14 4.97 -8.63 -18.63
CA MET A 14 6.10 -9.56 -18.46
C MET A 14 6.58 -9.71 -17.01
N ILE A 15 6.27 -8.76 -16.13
CA ILE A 15 6.58 -8.90 -14.69
C ILE A 15 5.53 -9.83 -14.06
N PRO A 16 5.86 -11.03 -13.56
CA PRO A 16 4.87 -11.93 -12.98
C PRO A 16 4.28 -11.33 -11.69
N ALA A 17 2.99 -11.58 -11.45
CA ALA A 17 2.35 -11.22 -10.19
C ALA A 17 2.53 -12.33 -9.15
N TYR A 18 2.71 -11.95 -7.89
CA TYR A 18 2.90 -12.90 -6.80
C TYR A 18 1.58 -13.53 -6.29
N ALA A 19 0.47 -12.81 -6.41
CA ALA A 19 -0.82 -13.21 -5.86
C ALA A 19 -1.82 -13.64 -6.94
N THR A 20 -2.77 -14.51 -6.57
CA THR A 20 -3.87 -14.96 -7.43
C THR A 20 -4.80 -13.83 -7.86
N THR A 21 -4.87 -12.75 -7.07
CA THR A 21 -5.49 -11.49 -7.45
C THR A 21 -4.42 -10.45 -7.63
N PHE A 22 -4.33 -9.88 -8.84
CA PHE A 22 -3.32 -8.89 -9.17
C PHE A 22 -3.94 -7.73 -9.96
N ARG A 23 -3.21 -6.61 -9.97
CA ARG A 23 -3.56 -5.42 -10.73
C ARG A 23 -2.39 -5.06 -11.63
N LYS A 24 -2.68 -4.71 -12.87
CA LYS A 24 -1.71 -4.20 -13.82
C LYS A 24 -2.09 -2.78 -14.19
N LEU A 25 -1.11 -1.90 -14.23
CA LEU A 25 -1.32 -0.53 -14.64
C LEU A 25 -1.51 -0.49 -16.16
N TRP A 26 -2.64 0.06 -16.59
CA TRP A 26 -2.93 0.28 -18.00
C TRP A 26 -2.69 1.72 -18.42
N MET A 27 -3.17 2.67 -17.60
CA MET A 27 -3.07 4.10 -17.88
C MET A 27 -2.86 4.85 -16.57
N LYS A 28 -2.04 5.90 -16.61
CA LYS A 28 -1.82 6.84 -15.51
C LYS A 28 -2.12 8.25 -15.99
N PHE A 29 -3.00 8.94 -15.28
CA PHE A 29 -3.22 10.37 -15.48
C PHE A 29 -2.35 11.16 -14.50
N VAL A 30 -1.46 12.01 -15.00
CA VAL A 30 -0.52 12.79 -14.18
C VAL A 30 -0.93 14.26 -14.21
N LEU A 31 -1.32 14.80 -13.05
CA LEU A 31 -1.79 16.17 -12.89
C LEU A 31 -0.68 17.20 -13.12
N ASP A 32 0.52 16.93 -12.62
CA ASP A 32 1.65 17.86 -12.71
C ASP A 32 2.11 18.14 -14.15
N HIS A 33 1.76 17.26 -15.09
CA HIS A 33 2.09 17.41 -16.51
C HIS A 33 0.97 18.10 -17.30
N GLN A 34 -0.16 18.45 -16.66
CA GLN A 34 -1.24 19.15 -17.32
C GLN A 34 -0.94 20.66 -17.38
N PRO A 35 -1.28 21.34 -18.49
CA PRO A 35 -1.24 22.79 -18.56
C PRO A 35 -2.04 23.43 -17.42
N LYS A 36 -1.52 24.51 -16.83
CA LYS A 36 -2.17 25.22 -15.70
C LYS A 36 -3.58 25.75 -16.04
N ASP A 37 -3.87 25.93 -17.33
CA ASP A 37 -5.16 26.42 -17.83
C ASP A 37 -6.11 25.28 -18.22
N SER A 38 -5.72 24.02 -18.04
CA SER A 38 -6.56 22.88 -18.36
C SER A 38 -7.70 22.69 -17.34
N PRO A 39 -8.88 22.22 -17.78
CA PRO A 39 -9.98 21.87 -16.87
C PRO A 39 -9.63 20.69 -15.93
N PHE A 40 -8.51 20.00 -16.19
CA PHE A 40 -8.04 18.85 -15.43
C PHE A 40 -6.96 19.17 -14.40
N LYS A 41 -6.67 20.47 -14.16
CA LYS A 41 -5.68 20.92 -13.18
C LYS A 41 -5.87 20.28 -11.80
N ASN A 42 -7.11 20.13 -11.36
CA ASN A 42 -7.46 19.59 -10.04
C ASN A 42 -7.89 18.11 -10.09
N GLY A 43 -7.64 17.42 -11.20
CA GLY A 43 -8.12 16.07 -11.42
C GLY A 43 -9.28 16.00 -12.40
N LEU A 44 -9.87 14.80 -12.46
CA LEU A 44 -11.06 14.56 -13.25
C LEU A 44 -12.25 15.27 -12.58
N PRO A 45 -12.95 16.20 -13.26
CA PRO A 45 -14.09 16.88 -12.67
C PRO A 45 -15.20 15.89 -12.31
N ASN A 46 -16.12 16.29 -11.44
CA ASN A 46 -17.28 15.46 -11.16
C ASN A 46 -18.18 15.40 -12.40
N GLY A 47 -18.50 14.20 -12.87
CA GLY A 47 -19.31 14.01 -14.07
C GLY A 47 -19.45 12.54 -14.44
N THR A 48 -20.26 12.29 -15.46
CA THR A 48 -20.45 10.96 -16.03
C THR A 48 -19.40 10.73 -17.11
N TYR A 49 -18.64 9.64 -16.95
CA TYR A 49 -17.62 9.23 -17.90
C TYR A 49 -18.01 7.89 -18.53
N PHE A 50 -17.83 7.77 -19.84
CA PHE A 50 -18.06 6.55 -20.57
C PHE A 50 -16.71 5.96 -21.01
N ILE A 51 -16.53 4.66 -20.78
CA ILE A 51 -15.37 3.92 -21.24
C ILE A 51 -15.84 2.81 -22.17
N SER A 52 -15.30 2.78 -23.39
CA SER A 52 -15.52 1.69 -24.33
C SER A 52 -14.31 0.77 -24.29
N ILE A 53 -14.54 -0.51 -24.01
CA ILE A 53 -13.48 -1.52 -23.93
C ILE A 53 -13.79 -2.59 -24.95
N GLU A 54 -12.88 -2.77 -25.89
CA GLU A 54 -12.95 -3.89 -26.81
C GLU A 54 -12.45 -5.16 -26.11
N ASN A 55 -13.28 -6.19 -26.08
CA ASN A 55 -12.91 -7.45 -25.44
C ASN A 55 -12.21 -8.39 -26.41
N ASN A 56 -10.91 -8.20 -26.59
CA ASN A 56 -10.08 -9.07 -27.43
C ASN A 56 -9.63 -10.36 -26.72
N TRP A 57 -10.00 -10.56 -25.45
CA TRP A 57 -9.66 -11.76 -24.67
C TRP A 57 -10.94 -12.42 -24.18
N ASN A 58 -11.42 -13.39 -24.94
CA ASN A 58 -12.68 -14.07 -24.66
C ASN A 58 -12.57 -14.85 -23.34
N LEU A 59 -13.33 -14.39 -22.35
CA LEU A 59 -13.65 -15.13 -21.14
C LEU A 59 -15.11 -15.56 -21.30
N ASP A 60 -15.46 -16.75 -20.78
CA ASP A 60 -16.71 -17.44 -21.10
C ASP A 60 -17.99 -16.64 -20.84
N ARG A 61 -17.97 -15.69 -19.89
CA ARG A 61 -19.15 -14.88 -19.53
C ARG A 61 -18.78 -13.43 -19.24
N THR A 62 -19.57 -12.50 -19.79
CA THR A 62 -19.45 -11.06 -19.55
C THR A 62 -20.73 -10.55 -18.91
N SER A 63 -20.62 -9.94 -17.74
CA SER A 63 -21.67 -9.12 -17.12
C SER A 63 -21.37 -7.63 -17.37
N GLU A 64 -22.37 -6.78 -17.18
CA GLU A 64 -22.37 -5.34 -17.53
C GLU A 64 -21.13 -4.56 -17.05
N ASN A 65 -20.47 -5.01 -15.96
CA ASN A 65 -19.27 -4.37 -15.40
C ASN A 65 -18.10 -5.33 -15.09
N GLU A 66 -18.27 -6.63 -15.31
CA GLU A 66 -17.26 -7.64 -14.96
C GLU A 66 -17.28 -8.79 -15.95
N THR A 67 -16.09 -9.24 -16.37
CA THR A 67 -15.95 -10.45 -17.17
C THR A 67 -15.38 -11.56 -16.30
N TYR A 68 -15.87 -12.78 -16.42
CA TYR A 68 -15.40 -13.89 -15.59
C TYR A 68 -15.29 -15.19 -16.38
N PHE A 69 -14.37 -16.04 -15.92
CA PHE A 69 -14.12 -17.37 -16.46
C PHE A 69 -14.59 -18.40 -15.44
N GLU A 70 -15.39 -19.37 -15.89
CA GLU A 70 -15.96 -20.40 -15.04
C GLU A 70 -15.45 -21.78 -15.46
N LEU A 71 -14.97 -22.56 -14.50
CA LEU A 71 -14.60 -23.95 -14.69
C LEU A 71 -15.49 -24.80 -13.79
N ASN A 72 -16.25 -25.74 -14.36
CA ASN A 72 -17.16 -26.61 -13.61
C ASN A 72 -18.16 -25.85 -12.71
N GLY A 73 -18.70 -24.73 -13.20
CA GLY A 73 -19.64 -23.89 -12.45
C GLY A 73 -19.03 -23.06 -11.33
N ARG A 74 -17.70 -23.05 -11.17
CA ARG A 74 -16.98 -22.17 -10.24
C ARG A 74 -16.24 -21.09 -10.99
N THR A 75 -16.38 -19.85 -10.55
CA THR A 75 -15.60 -18.73 -11.09
C THR A 75 -14.12 -18.88 -10.70
N VAL A 76 -13.24 -18.96 -11.70
CA VAL A 76 -11.79 -19.09 -11.49
C VAL A 76 -11.09 -17.74 -11.68
N PHE A 77 -11.50 -16.95 -12.67
CA PHE A 77 -10.92 -15.64 -12.94
C PHE A 77 -12.00 -14.59 -13.09
N LYS A 78 -11.72 -13.38 -12.58
CA LYS A 78 -12.57 -12.20 -12.74
C LYS A 78 -11.71 -11.05 -13.25
N LYS A 79 -12.13 -10.46 -14.36
CA LYS A 79 -11.53 -9.27 -14.98
C LYS A 79 -12.42 -8.07 -14.67
N ARG A 80 -11.84 -7.07 -14.04
CA ARG A 80 -12.48 -5.80 -13.70
C ARG A 80 -11.50 -4.65 -13.86
N ILE A 81 -12.02 -3.48 -14.15
CA ILE A 81 -11.23 -2.24 -14.18
C ILE A 81 -11.43 -1.51 -12.87
N VAL A 82 -10.36 -0.94 -12.33
CA VAL A 82 -10.39 -0.19 -11.09
C VAL A 82 -9.69 1.14 -11.31
N PHE A 83 -10.38 2.23 -11.01
CA PHE A 83 -9.80 3.57 -10.96
C PHE A 83 -9.35 3.86 -9.52
N SER A 84 -8.15 4.37 -9.37
CA SER A 84 -7.60 4.75 -8.07
C SER A 84 -6.77 6.00 -8.20
N THR A 85 -6.99 6.95 -7.31
CA THR A 85 -6.07 8.04 -7.07
C THR A 85 -4.95 7.55 -6.16
N VAL A 86 -3.72 7.98 -6.46
CA VAL A 86 -2.55 7.72 -5.62
C VAL A 86 -2.09 9.05 -5.04
N ASN A 87 -1.73 9.01 -3.76
CA ASN A 87 -1.12 10.15 -3.08
C ASN A 87 0.39 9.85 -2.93
N TRP A 88 1.12 10.77 -2.29
CA TRP A 88 2.55 10.58 -1.99
C TRP A 88 2.85 9.24 -1.31
N THR A 89 1.98 8.78 -0.41
CA THR A 89 2.11 7.52 0.32
C THR A 89 1.68 6.29 -0.48
N GLY A 90 1.39 6.45 -1.77
CA GLY A 90 0.91 5.41 -2.68
C GLY A 90 -0.61 5.34 -2.78
N GLY A 91 -1.12 4.17 -3.13
CA GLY A 91 -2.56 3.90 -3.21
C GLY A 91 -3.22 3.80 -1.83
N LYS A 92 -4.55 3.67 -1.82
CA LYS A 92 -5.34 3.51 -0.58
C LYS A 92 -4.89 2.27 0.19
N ASN A 93 -4.16 2.47 1.30
CA ASN A 93 -3.69 1.41 2.19
C ASN A 93 -3.77 1.85 3.66
N ASN A 94 -4.80 1.39 4.37
CA ASN A 94 -4.99 1.73 5.80
C ASN A 94 -4.11 0.89 6.73
N PHE A 95 -3.52 -0.21 6.26
CA PHE A 95 -2.72 -1.11 7.10
C PHE A 95 -1.52 -0.40 7.71
N LEU A 96 -0.81 0.38 6.89
CA LEU A 96 0.41 1.06 7.34
C LEU A 96 0.11 2.06 8.46
N GLY A 97 -0.99 2.83 8.34
CA GLY A 97 -1.42 3.76 9.37
C GLY A 97 -1.76 3.07 10.70
N TYR A 98 -2.51 1.97 10.65
CA TYR A 98 -2.81 1.18 11.86
C TYR A 98 -1.56 0.56 12.48
N ALA A 99 -0.64 0.03 11.66
CA ALA A 99 0.60 -0.55 12.16
C ALA A 99 1.43 0.49 12.94
N TYR A 100 1.60 1.69 12.39
CA TYR A 100 2.30 2.77 13.10
C TYR A 100 1.59 3.21 14.38
N LEU A 101 0.26 3.30 14.35
CA LEU A 101 -0.52 3.68 15.53
C LEU A 101 -0.37 2.66 16.65
N ILE A 102 -0.51 1.36 16.35
CA ILE A 102 -0.39 0.29 17.34
C ILE A 102 1.03 0.26 17.93
N VAL A 103 2.06 0.30 17.08
CA VAL A 103 3.47 0.30 17.53
C VAL A 103 3.76 1.55 18.37
N GLY A 104 3.29 2.73 17.95
CA GLY A 104 3.45 3.97 18.70
C GLY A 104 2.79 3.89 20.09
N VAL A 105 1.59 3.34 20.18
CA VAL A 105 0.88 3.14 21.45
C VAL A 105 1.65 2.19 22.37
N ILE A 106 2.17 1.07 21.85
CA ILE A 106 2.98 0.12 22.63
C ILE A 106 4.23 0.80 23.20
N ILE A 107 4.96 1.55 22.36
CA ILE A 107 6.17 2.26 22.79
C ILE A 107 5.84 3.34 23.84
N LEU A 108 4.73 4.06 23.68
CA LEU A 108 4.28 5.05 24.66
C LEU A 108 3.96 4.40 26.01
N PHE A 109 3.26 3.27 26.03
CA PHE A 109 2.96 2.55 27.27
C PHE A 109 4.23 2.06 27.97
N ILE A 110 5.17 1.49 27.22
CA ILE A 110 6.47 1.06 27.77
C ILE A 110 7.24 2.27 28.32
N GLY A 111 7.33 3.35 27.56
CA GLY A 111 8.01 4.59 27.96
C GLY A 111 7.41 5.20 29.22
N CYS A 112 6.08 5.31 29.28
CA CYS A 112 5.38 5.78 30.49
C CYS A 112 5.62 4.85 31.68
N GLY A 113 5.57 3.53 31.49
CA GLY A 113 5.85 2.56 32.54
C GLY A 113 7.26 2.72 33.11
N LEU A 114 8.27 2.85 32.25
CA LEU A 114 9.65 3.10 32.65
C LEU A 114 9.80 4.46 33.36
N ALA A 115 9.17 5.52 32.85
CA ALA A 115 9.21 6.85 33.46
C ALA A 115 8.59 6.85 34.87
N ILE A 116 7.45 6.19 35.04
CA ILE A 116 6.79 6.00 36.34
C ILE A 116 7.71 5.21 37.28
N MET A 117 8.25 4.08 36.83
CA MET A 117 9.18 3.26 37.62
C MET A 117 10.39 4.07 38.08
N GLN A 118 10.98 4.88 37.19
CA GLN A 118 12.11 5.75 37.51
C GLN A 118 11.73 6.85 38.49
N SER A 119 10.51 7.42 38.39
CA SER A 119 10.04 8.45 39.31
C SER A 119 9.80 7.92 40.73
N PHE A 120 9.32 6.68 40.88
CA PHE A 120 9.05 6.08 42.20
C PHE A 120 10.28 5.38 42.81
N ARG A 121 11.19 4.83 41.98
CA ARG A 121 12.43 4.18 42.44
C ARG A 121 13.66 4.61 41.64
N PRO A 122 14.07 5.88 41.73
CA PRO A 122 15.21 6.40 40.97
C PRO A 122 16.53 5.70 41.31
N THR A 123 16.65 5.14 42.52
CA THR A 123 17.87 4.51 43.03
C THR A 123 17.95 2.99 42.87
N TYR A 124 16.92 2.31 42.36
CA TYR A 124 16.95 0.82 42.28
C TYR A 124 18.02 0.33 41.30
N ILE A 125 18.00 0.82 40.06
CA ILE A 125 18.98 0.45 39.01
C ILE A 125 20.41 0.86 39.42
N ARG A 126 20.57 2.03 40.06
CA ARG A 126 21.87 2.48 40.57
C ARG A 126 22.45 1.54 41.64
N ARG A 127 21.65 1.07 42.59
CA ARG A 127 22.11 0.17 43.66
C ARG A 127 22.44 -1.23 43.14
N GLU A 128 21.61 -1.78 42.25
CA GLU A 128 21.83 -3.11 41.66
C GLU A 128 23.12 -3.16 40.80
N VAL A 129 23.39 -2.08 40.04
CA VAL A 129 24.63 -1.91 39.27
C VAL A 129 25.84 -1.74 40.19
N GLU A 130 25.74 -0.91 41.23
CA GLU A 130 26.82 -0.74 42.22
C GLU A 130 27.10 -2.04 43.01
N GLU A 131 26.11 -2.93 43.20
CA GLU A 131 26.28 -4.25 43.82
C GLU A 131 26.94 -5.30 42.91
N HIS A 132 26.81 -5.15 41.59
CA HIS A 132 27.49 -6.01 40.60
C HIS A 132 28.90 -5.51 40.25
N ILE A 133 29.17 -4.21 40.39
CA ILE A 133 30.51 -3.62 40.25
C ILE A 133 31.25 -3.71 41.60
N ARG A 134 31.59 -4.94 42.02
CA ARG A 134 32.26 -5.19 43.32
C ARG A 134 33.73 -4.81 43.34
N TRP A 135 34.39 -4.75 42.18
CA TRP A 135 35.85 -4.58 42.08
C TRP A 135 36.38 -3.20 42.51
N ARG A 136 35.51 -2.20 42.73
CA ARG A 136 35.90 -0.82 43.08
C ARG A 136 35.94 -0.56 44.59
N LYS A 137 35.50 -1.50 45.42
CA LYS A 137 35.45 -1.32 46.89
C LYS A 137 36.74 -1.69 47.62
N ASP A 138 37.70 -2.32 46.93
CA ASP A 138 38.88 -2.93 47.54
C ASP A 138 40.21 -2.24 47.10
N SER A 139 40.19 -0.94 46.79
CA SER A 139 41.38 -0.13 46.44
C SER A 139 41.54 1.10 47.31
#